data_AF-A0A350JN47-F1
#
_entry.id   AF-A0A350JN47-F1
#
_cell.length_a   1.000
_cell.length_b   1.000
_cell.length_c   1.000
_cell.angle_alpha   90.00
_cell.angle_beta   90.00
_cell.angle_gamma   90.00
#
_symmetry.space_group_name_H-M   'P 1'
#
loop_
_entity.id
_entity.type
_entity.pdbx_description
1 polymer ?
#
loop_
_entity_poly.entity_id
_entity_poly.type
_entity_poly.pdbx_seq_one_letter_code
_entity_poly.pdbx_strand_id
1 'polypeptide(L)'
;KRSIVLAADVAMYLPQLSHVGGVFNLSDGVDVTFKELETLLSKLLKSTPPRSLPFFVAWLAALFGEFLLFFGIHFPINFNTLSKITTDLTFSSEKAKKAGWNPRSVLTVPNEIIE
;
A
#
# COMPACT_ATOMS: atom_id res chain seq x y z
N LYS A 1 3.30 6.72 6.65
CA LYS A 1 4.08 5.53 6.25
C LYS A 1 3.24 4.27 6.30
N ARG A 2 3.59 3.26 5.51
CA ARG A 2 2.84 2.01 5.36
C ARG A 2 3.76 0.83 5.25
N SER A 3 3.48 -0.22 6.01
CA SER A 3 4.11 -1.52 5.81
C SER A 3 3.39 -2.25 4.70
N ILE A 4 4.12 -2.66 3.67
CA ILE A 4 3.56 -3.34 2.49
C ILE A 4 4.44 -4.53 2.08
N VAL A 5 3.94 -5.37 1.19
CA VAL A 5 4.66 -6.51 0.63
C VAL A 5 4.13 -6.80 -0.77
N LEU A 6 4.99 -7.37 -1.62
CA LEU A 6 4.58 -7.97 -2.89
C LEU A 6 3.68 -9.18 -2.67
N ALA A 7 2.57 -9.23 -3.43
CA ALA A 7 1.67 -10.38 -3.44
C ALA A 7 2.39 -11.66 -3.90
N ALA A 8 3.37 -11.55 -4.81
CA ALA A 8 4.18 -12.67 -5.27
C ALA A 8 4.98 -13.32 -4.13
N ASP A 9 5.54 -12.52 -3.21
CA ASP A 9 6.27 -13.05 -2.06
C ASP A 9 5.30 -13.68 -1.05
N VAL A 10 4.12 -13.11 -0.86
CA VAL A 10 3.07 -13.75 -0.06
C VAL A 10 2.76 -15.14 -0.62
N ALA A 11 2.53 -15.26 -1.93
CA ALA A 11 2.25 -16.55 -2.57
C ALA A 11 3.41 -17.55 -2.42
N MET A 12 4.66 -17.08 -2.55
CA MET A 12 5.86 -17.91 -2.42
C MET A 12 6.03 -18.50 -1.01
N TYR A 13 5.81 -17.69 0.03
CA TYR A 13 6.04 -18.11 1.42
C TYR A 13 4.80 -18.68 2.12
N LEU A 14 3.60 -18.56 1.53
CA LEU A 14 2.37 -19.05 2.13
C LEU A 14 2.43 -20.54 2.52
N PRO A 15 2.95 -21.46 1.69
CA PRO A 15 3.06 -22.88 2.07
C PRO A 15 3.92 -23.08 3.31
N GLN A 16 5.10 -22.44 3.37
CA GLN A 16 6.00 -22.52 4.51
C GLN A 16 5.35 -21.99 5.81
N LEU A 17 4.70 -20.82 5.74
CA LEU A 17 4.03 -20.23 6.90
C LEU A 17 2.84 -21.07 7.36
N SER A 18 2.15 -21.75 6.43
CA SER A 18 1.01 -22.61 6.75
C SER A 18 1.40 -23.82 7.61
N HIS A 19 2.62 -24.35 7.47
CA HIS A 19 3.14 -25.43 8.30
C HIS A 19 3.39 -25.01 9.75
N VAL A 20 3.73 -23.74 9.99
CA VAL A 20 3.91 -23.18 11.34
C VAL A 20 2.55 -22.87 11.97
N GLY A 21 1.62 -22.33 11.18
CA GLY A 21 0.29 -21.93 11.63
C GLY A 21 0.26 -20.64 12.47
N GLY A 22 -0.94 -20.07 12.62
CA GLY A 22 -1.21 -18.86 13.41
C GLY A 22 -1.42 -17.58 12.60
N VAL A 23 -1.57 -16.45 13.30
CA VAL A 23 -1.78 -15.12 12.69
C VAL A 23 -0.46 -14.36 12.63
N PHE A 24 -0.14 -13.81 11.45
CA PHE A 24 1.08 -13.06 11.17
C PHE A 24 0.75 -11.75 10.45
N ASN A 25 1.51 -10.69 10.75
CA ASN A 25 1.55 -9.50 9.91
C ASN A 25 2.67 -9.65 8.89
N LEU A 26 2.37 -9.41 7.63
CA LEU A 26 3.33 -9.54 6.53
C LEU A 26 3.73 -8.15 6.02
N SER A 27 5.04 -7.89 6.01
CA SER A 27 5.64 -6.70 5.39
C SER A 27 7.02 -7.04 4.87
N ASP A 28 7.52 -6.25 3.92
CA ASP A 28 8.89 -6.35 3.41
C ASP A 28 9.96 -5.83 4.37
N GLY A 29 9.56 -5.34 5.54
CA GLY A 29 10.44 -4.75 6.54
C GLY A 29 10.79 -3.27 6.29
N VAL A 30 10.24 -2.65 5.25
CA VAL A 30 10.44 -1.24 4.92
C VAL A 30 9.11 -0.49 4.92
N ASP A 31 9.01 0.52 5.77
CA ASP A 31 7.81 1.36 5.85
C ASP A 31 7.90 2.52 4.86
N VAL A 32 7.10 2.44 3.79
CA VAL A 32 7.12 3.40 2.68
C VAL A 32 6.09 4.51 2.85
N THR A 33 6.35 5.66 2.25
CA THR A 33 5.40 6.75 2.09
C THR A 33 4.62 6.59 0.78
N PHE A 34 3.45 7.24 0.69
CA PHE A 34 2.73 7.33 -0.59
C PHE A 34 3.58 7.99 -1.67
N LYS A 35 4.40 8.98 -1.30
CA LYS A 35 5.24 9.68 -2.26
C LYS A 35 6.30 8.77 -2.88
N GLU A 36 6.95 7.91 -2.09
CA GLU A 36 7.91 6.93 -2.59
C GLU A 36 7.25 5.92 -3.54
N LEU A 37 6.04 5.46 -3.20
CA LEU A 37 5.27 4.57 -4.07
C LEU A 37 4.86 5.25 -5.38
N GLU A 38 4.34 6.47 -5.32
CA GLU A 38 3.99 7.27 -6.49
C GLU A 38 5.20 7.49 -7.40
N THR A 39 6.35 7.84 -6.83
CA THR A 39 7.59 8.03 -7.60
C THR A 39 8.04 6.72 -8.26
N LEU A 40 7.97 5.60 -7.54
CA LEU A 40 8.30 4.28 -8.08
C LEU A 40 7.35 3.90 -9.23
N LEU A 41 6.04 4.02 -9.01
CA LEU A 41 5.03 3.72 -10.02
C LEU A 41 5.16 4.61 -11.26
N SER A 42 5.41 5.91 -11.08
CA SER A 42 5.62 6.83 -12.21
C SER A 42 6.87 6.48 -13.01
N LYS A 43 7.95 6.06 -12.36
CA LYS A 43 9.14 5.56 -13.05
C LYS A 43 8.83 4.30 -13.86
N LEU A 44 8.12 3.35 -13.26
CA LEU A 44 7.75 2.09 -13.90
C LEU A 44 6.81 2.30 -15.10
N LEU A 45 5.83 3.21 -14.96
CA LEU A 45 4.86 3.56 -16.00
C LEU A 45 5.37 4.60 -17.01
N LYS A 46 6.62 5.07 -16.87
CA LYS A 46 7.19 6.17 -17.67
C LYS A 46 6.29 7.43 -17.69
N SER A 47 5.66 7.72 -16.56
CA SER A 47 4.74 8.86 -16.38
C SER A 47 5.33 9.91 -15.43
N THR A 48 4.76 11.11 -15.44
CA THR A 48 5.19 12.17 -14.51
C THR A 48 4.65 11.89 -13.09
N PRO A 49 5.46 12.05 -12.03
CA PRO A 49 5.01 11.85 -10.67
C PRO A 49 3.91 12.86 -10.30
N PRO A 50 2.85 12.42 -9.60
CA PRO A 50 1.78 13.30 -9.16
C PRO A 50 2.29 14.36 -8.17
N ARG A 51 1.60 15.51 -8.14
CA ARG A 51 1.90 16.61 -7.20
C ARG A 51 1.11 16.42 -5.91
N SER A 52 1.70 16.83 -4.80
CA SER A 52 1.02 16.84 -3.50
C SER A 52 -0.13 17.85 -3.49
N LEU A 53 -1.29 17.42 -3.00
CA LEU A 53 -2.45 18.27 -2.81
C LEU A 53 -2.48 18.83 -1.38
N PRO A 54 -2.80 20.12 -1.17
CA PRO A 54 -3.04 20.64 0.18
C PRO A 54 -4.18 19.89 0.87
N PHE A 55 -4.03 19.60 2.17
CA PHE A 55 -5.00 18.79 2.92
C PHE A 55 -6.42 19.32 2.85
N PHE A 56 -6.62 20.65 2.92
CA PHE A 56 -7.95 21.25 2.83
C PHE A 56 -8.65 20.94 1.49
N VAL A 57 -7.91 20.95 0.38
CA VAL A 57 -8.49 20.61 -0.93
C VAL A 57 -8.84 19.13 -1.00
N ALA A 58 -7.98 18.26 -0.46
CA ALA A 58 -8.27 16.82 -0.36
C ALA A 58 -9.50 16.55 0.53
N TRP A 59 -9.67 17.32 1.61
CA TRP A 59 -10.82 17.22 2.50
C TRP A 59 -12.13 17.65 1.84
N LEU A 60 -12.13 18.75 1.09
CA LEU A 60 -13.30 19.16 0.30
C LEU A 60 -13.65 18.14 -0.79
N ALA A 61 -12.64 17.56 -1.46
CA ALA A 61 -12.86 16.50 -2.43
C ALA A 61 -13.46 15.24 -1.78
N ALA A 62 -13.01 14.88 -0.57
CA ALA A 62 -13.57 13.77 0.19
C ALA A 62 -15.03 14.03 0.59
N LEU A 63 -15.37 15.25 1.03
CA LEU A 63 -16.74 15.65 1.33
C LEU A 63 -17.65 15.52 0.09
N PHE A 64 -17.18 15.98 -1.07
CA PHE A 64 -17.90 15.82 -2.33
C PHE A 64 -18.08 14.36 -2.71
N GLY A 65 -17.07 13.52 -2.47
CA GLY A 65 -17.15 12.08 -2.68
C GLY A 65 -18.18 11.37 -1.81
N GLU A 66 -18.31 11.76 -0.54
CA GLU A 66 -19.38 11.24 0.34
C GLU A 66 -20.77 11.61 -0.18
N PHE A 67 -20.93 12.86 -0.63
CA PHE A 67 -22.17 13.30 -1.24
C PHE A 67 -22.50 12.48 -2.50
N LEU A 68 -21.54 12.27 -3.40
CA LEU A 68 -21.72 11.44 -4.59
C LEU A 68 -22.05 9.97 -4.26
N LEU A 69 -21.40 9.41 -3.22
CA LEU A 69 -21.65 8.05 -2.77
C LEU A 69 -23.10 7.87 -2.30
N PHE A 70 -23.70 8.88 -1.65
CA PHE A 70 -25.12 8.87 -1.29
C PHE A 70 -26.06 8.74 -2.50
N PHE A 71 -25.64 9.23 -3.67
CA PHE A 71 -26.36 9.05 -4.95
C PHE A 71 -25.95 7.78 -5.71
N GLY A 72 -25.17 6.89 -5.10
CA GLY A 72 -24.67 5.67 -5.74
C GLY A 72 -23.59 5.92 -6.80
N ILE A 73 -22.99 7.10 -6.82
CA ILE A 73 -21.91 7.45 -7.77
C ILE A 73 -20.57 7.21 -7.07
N HIS A 74 -19.77 6.32 -7.64
CA HIS A 74 -18.45 6.01 -7.08
C HIS A 74 -17.44 7.11 -7.43
N PHE A 75 -16.95 7.83 -6.41
CA PHE A 75 -15.87 8.80 -6.54
C PHE A 75 -14.58 8.28 -5.90
N PRO A 76 -13.38 8.51 -6.48
CA PRO A 76 -12.14 7.90 -6.00
C PRO A 76 -11.72 8.27 -4.58
N ILE A 77 -12.21 9.39 -4.04
CA ILE A 77 -11.87 9.88 -2.71
C ILE A 77 -13.14 10.14 -1.89
N ASN A 78 -13.14 9.68 -0.65
CA ASN A 78 -14.16 9.97 0.37
C ASN A 78 -13.45 10.05 1.73
N PHE A 79 -14.17 10.19 2.85
CA PHE A 79 -13.48 10.36 4.14
C PHE A 79 -12.72 9.11 4.57
N ASN A 80 -13.21 7.91 4.23
CA ASN A 80 -12.50 6.66 4.49
C ASN A 80 -11.18 6.58 3.69
N THR A 81 -11.21 6.88 2.40
CA THR A 81 -10.02 6.90 1.54
C THR A 81 -9.03 7.97 2.00
N LEU A 82 -9.50 9.17 2.33
CA LEU A 82 -8.66 10.25 2.84
C LEU A 82 -7.97 9.83 4.14
N SER A 83 -8.72 9.29 5.10
CA SER A 83 -8.17 8.81 6.38
C SER A 83 -7.12 7.73 6.17
N LYS A 84 -7.34 6.78 5.25
CA LYS A 84 -6.33 5.79 4.87
C LYS A 84 -5.08 6.49 4.33
N ILE A 85 -5.20 7.43 3.39
CA ILE A 85 -4.02 8.08 2.79
C ILE A 85 -3.21 8.86 3.84
N THR A 86 -3.89 9.55 4.76
CA THR A 86 -3.24 10.47 5.71
C THR A 86 -2.75 9.81 6.99
N THR A 87 -3.17 8.58 7.27
CA THR A 87 -2.80 7.87 8.50
C THR A 87 -1.75 6.81 8.23
N ASP A 88 -0.79 6.70 9.15
CA ASP A 88 0.21 5.66 9.13
C ASP A 88 -0.42 4.29 9.38
N LEU A 89 -0.03 3.31 8.56
CA LEU A 89 -0.48 1.93 8.65
C LEU A 89 0.73 1.00 8.66
N THR A 90 1.44 0.99 9.79
CA THR A 90 2.66 0.21 9.96
C THR A 90 2.42 -0.98 10.88
N PHE A 91 3.12 -2.08 10.61
CA PHE A 91 2.98 -3.34 11.33
C PHE A 91 4.33 -3.98 11.58
N SER A 92 4.48 -4.63 12.73
CA SER A 92 5.63 -5.47 13.02
C SER A 92 5.47 -6.85 12.36
N SER A 93 6.40 -7.20 11.47
CA SER A 93 6.51 -8.52 10.83
C SER A 93 7.50 -9.47 11.52
N GLU A 94 7.98 -9.12 12.72
CA GLU A 94 8.98 -9.90 13.46
C GLU A 94 8.55 -11.36 13.73
N LYS A 95 7.26 -11.57 13.99
CA LYS A 95 6.71 -12.92 14.16
C LYS A 95 6.83 -13.75 12.88
N ALA A 96 6.59 -13.14 11.72
CA ALA A 96 6.71 -13.80 10.43
C ALA A 96 8.18 -14.10 10.10
N LYS A 97 9.09 -13.16 10.37
CA LYS A 97 10.54 -13.34 10.14
C LYS A 97 11.08 -14.54 10.90
N LYS A 98 10.66 -14.72 12.16
CA LYS A 98 11.01 -15.91 12.97
C LYS A 98 10.49 -17.23 12.38
N ALA A 99 9.43 -17.19 11.58
CA ALA A 99 8.89 -18.33 10.84
C ALA A 99 9.51 -18.48 9.43
N GLY A 100 10.58 -17.75 9.13
CA GLY A 100 11.33 -17.82 7.88
C GLY A 100 10.77 -16.97 6.74
N TRP A 101 9.95 -15.96 7.05
CA TRP A 101 9.53 -14.92 6.11
C TRP A 101 10.71 -14.03 5.70
N ASN A 102 11.04 -14.01 4.41
CA ASN A 102 12.13 -13.19 3.86
C ASN A 102 11.77 -12.60 2.49
N PRO A 103 10.85 -11.63 2.44
CA PRO A 103 10.37 -11.03 1.19
C PRO A 103 11.40 -10.10 0.55
N ARG A 104 11.18 -9.78 -0.72
CA ARG A 104 11.90 -8.74 -1.44
C ARG A 104 11.32 -7.37 -1.08
N SER A 105 12.15 -6.34 -1.15
CA SER A 105 11.67 -4.97 -0.94
C SER A 105 10.81 -4.51 -2.12
N VAL A 106 9.68 -3.86 -1.81
CA VAL A 106 8.79 -3.25 -2.81
C VAL A 106 9.48 -2.10 -3.55
N LEU A 107 10.48 -1.46 -2.94
CA LEU A 107 11.22 -0.36 -3.57
C LEU A 107 12.25 -0.81 -4.62
N THR A 108 12.58 -2.10 -4.65
CA THR A 108 13.61 -2.67 -5.52
C THR A 108 13.05 -3.52 -6.65
N VAL A 109 11.73 -3.52 -6.83
CA VAL A 109 11.06 -4.41 -7.77
C VAL A 109 11.49 -4.09 -9.21
N PRO A 110 11.94 -5.10 -9.98
CA PRO A 110 12.23 -4.95 -11.40
C PRO A 110 10.97 -4.61 -12.23
N ASN A 111 11.15 -4.18 -13.48
CA ASN A 111 10.05 -3.86 -14.41
C ASN A 111 9.09 -5.02 -14.73
N GLU A 112 9.32 -6.21 -14.17
CA GLU A 112 8.57 -7.46 -14.41
C GLU A 112 7.10 -7.42 -13.96
N ILE A 113 6.66 -6.43 -13.18
CA ILE A 113 5.25 -6.32 -12.74
C ILE A 113 4.33 -5.72 -13.83
N ILE A 114 4.87 -5.16 -14.92
CA ILE A 114 4.10 -4.40 -15.92
C ILE A 114 3.90 -5.17 -17.24
N GLU A 115 4.47 -6.37 -17.38
CA GLU A 115 4.17 -7.29 -18.51
C GLU A 115 3.07 -8.30 -18.14
#